data_AF-A0A930RAI9-F1
#
_entry.id   AF-A0A930RAI9-F1
#
_cell.length_a   1.000
_cell.length_b   1.000
_cell.length_c   1.000
_cell.angle_alpha   90.00
_cell.angle_beta   90.00
_cell.angle_gamma   90.00
#
_symmetry.space_group_name_H-M   'P 1'
#
loop_
_entity.id
_entity.type
_entity.pdbx_description
1 polymer ?
#
loop_
_entity_poly.entity_id
_entity_poly.type
_entity_poly.pdbx_seq_one_letter_code
_entity_poly.pdbx_strand_id
1 'polypeptide(L)'
;MGGRGASSGLGFGKYKYGTEYETLHSSGKIKFVRSTSGSAKAPMETRTKGRIYATVNKQNKIKSISFYDRKNKRKRQIDVTGSPHTIKGKKIIPHVHKGYNHNEKGDRNLTIRERKLLARVQRIWDNRNR
;
A
#
# COMPACT_ATOMS: atom_id res chain seq x y z
N MET A 1 10.84 15.51 4.77
CA MET A 1 9.48 15.34 4.20
C MET A 1 8.69 14.37 5.06
N GLY A 2 7.96 14.87 6.07
CA GLY A 2 6.97 14.10 6.83
C GLY A 2 5.61 14.27 6.17
N GLY A 3 5.14 13.25 5.46
CA GLY A 3 3.79 13.25 4.90
C GLY A 3 2.75 13.28 6.01
N ARG A 4 1.55 13.76 5.67
CA ARG A 4 0.35 13.60 6.50
C ARG A 4 0.25 12.14 7.01
N GLY A 5 -0.09 11.98 8.29
CA GLY A 5 -0.20 10.66 8.93
C GLY A 5 1.13 10.01 9.33
N ALA A 6 2.10 10.80 9.82
CA ALA A 6 3.24 10.24 10.52
C ALA A 6 2.77 9.33 11.67
N SER A 7 3.36 8.15 11.78
CA SER A 7 3.13 7.18 12.86
C SER A 7 3.38 7.75 14.24
N SER A 8 4.15 8.85 14.34
CA SER A 8 4.33 9.65 15.55
C SER A 8 3.05 10.35 16.04
N GLY A 9 2.02 10.49 15.19
CA GLY A 9 0.79 11.23 15.50
C GLY A 9 0.86 12.72 15.16
N LEU A 10 2.03 13.23 14.78
CA LEU A 10 2.26 14.62 14.37
C LEU A 10 2.31 14.71 12.84
N GLY A 11 1.17 14.94 12.21
CA GLY A 11 1.13 15.40 10.82
C GLY A 11 1.50 16.88 10.75
N PHE A 12 2.03 17.35 9.61
CA PHE A 12 2.09 18.79 9.34
C PHE A 12 0.64 19.35 9.30
N GLY A 13 0.28 20.18 10.29
CA GLY A 13 -1.01 20.86 10.40
C GLY A 13 -2.11 20.06 11.13
N LYS A 14 -3.38 20.39 10.83
CA LYS A 14 -4.61 19.93 11.51
C LYS A 14 -5.01 18.45 11.34
N TYR A 15 -4.17 17.60 10.73
CA TYR A 15 -4.56 16.24 10.32
C TYR A 15 -3.99 15.18 11.27
N LYS A 16 -4.87 14.54 12.05
CA LYS A 16 -4.53 13.44 12.95
C LYS A 16 -4.16 12.17 12.17
N TYR A 17 -3.25 11.36 12.72
CA TYR A 17 -2.94 10.04 12.17
C TYR A 17 -4.22 9.20 12.00
N GLY A 18 -4.40 8.60 10.83
CA GLY A 18 -5.51 7.70 10.55
C GLY A 18 -6.79 8.35 10.01
N THR A 19 -6.91 9.69 9.98
CA THR A 19 -8.08 10.35 9.36
C THR A 19 -7.98 10.44 7.83
N GLU A 20 -6.81 10.18 7.28
CA GLU A 20 -6.56 10.17 5.84
C GLU A 20 -7.12 8.94 5.13
N TYR A 21 -7.49 7.92 5.90
CA TYR A 21 -7.90 6.62 5.36
C TYR A 21 -9.15 6.11 6.03
N GLU A 22 -10.16 5.74 5.25
CA GLU A 22 -11.25 4.91 5.71
C GLU A 22 -10.81 3.44 5.69
N THR A 23 -11.24 2.66 6.68
CA THR A 23 -11.04 1.22 6.70
C THR A 23 -12.23 0.55 6.06
N LEU A 24 -12.01 -0.22 4.99
CA LEU A 24 -13.06 -0.93 4.28
C LEU A 24 -13.25 -2.36 4.79
N HIS A 25 -12.16 -3.03 5.14
CA HIS A 25 -12.16 -4.41 5.61
C HIS A 25 -10.84 -4.73 6.31
N SER A 26 -10.81 -5.76 7.17
CA SER A 26 -9.58 -6.27 7.78
C SER A 26 -9.60 -7.78 7.86
N SER A 27 -8.49 -8.42 7.52
CA SER A 27 -8.31 -9.88 7.62
C SER A 27 -6.91 -10.20 8.10
N GLY A 28 -6.80 -10.62 9.37
CA GLY A 28 -5.52 -10.86 10.04
C GLY A 28 -4.60 -9.63 10.00
N LYS A 29 -3.43 -9.77 9.36
CA LYS A 29 -2.45 -8.67 9.20
C LYS A 29 -2.76 -7.71 8.06
N ILE A 30 -3.77 -8.01 7.23
CA ILE A 30 -4.11 -7.21 6.05
C ILE A 30 -5.25 -6.26 6.42
N LYS A 31 -5.06 -4.97 6.13
CA LYS A 31 -6.08 -3.94 6.29
C LYS A 31 -6.35 -3.27 4.96
N PHE A 32 -7.60 -3.30 4.52
CA PHE A 32 -8.05 -2.67 3.29
C PHE A 32 -8.47 -1.24 3.60
N VAL A 33 -7.87 -0.29 2.89
CA VAL A 33 -8.07 1.13 3.14
C VAL A 33 -8.33 1.89 1.86
N ARG A 34 -9.08 2.99 1.95
CA ARG A 34 -9.23 3.96 0.88
C ARG A 34 -8.89 5.34 1.41
N SER A 35 -8.23 6.15 0.57
CA SER A 35 -7.93 7.54 0.92
C SER A 35 -9.22 8.34 1.03
N THR A 36 -9.42 9.06 2.13
CA THR A 36 -10.59 9.93 2.35
C THR A 36 -10.54 11.18 1.49
N SER A 37 -9.35 11.57 1.03
CA SER A 37 -9.16 12.70 0.11
C SER A 37 -8.13 12.40 -0.97
N GLY A 38 -8.32 12.98 -2.16
CA GLY A 38 -7.41 12.86 -3.30
C GLY A 38 -7.30 11.46 -3.90
N SER A 39 -6.19 11.22 -4.59
CA SER A 39 -5.90 9.93 -5.24
C SER A 39 -5.62 8.84 -4.20
N ALA A 40 -6.00 7.59 -4.51
CA ALA A 40 -5.65 6.42 -3.70
C ALA A 40 -4.12 6.27 -3.60
N LYS A 41 -3.55 6.80 -2.51
CA LYS A 41 -2.15 6.67 -2.10
C LYS A 41 -2.11 5.70 -0.93
N ALA A 42 -1.03 4.96 -0.78
CA ALA A 42 -0.89 4.07 0.38
C ALA A 42 -0.32 4.84 1.58
N PRO A 43 -0.58 4.39 2.83
CA PRO A 43 0.03 5.01 4.02
C PRO A 43 1.56 4.91 3.98
N MET A 44 2.26 6.00 4.32
CA MET A 44 3.73 6.01 4.41
C MET A 44 4.25 5.34 5.69
N GLU A 45 3.46 5.39 6.75
CA GLU A 45 3.84 4.82 8.04
C GLU A 45 2.66 4.08 8.67
N THR A 46 2.96 3.18 9.60
CA THR A 46 1.96 2.45 10.37
C THR A 46 2.21 2.56 11.87
N ARG A 47 1.19 2.38 12.71
CA ARG A 47 1.38 2.20 14.16
C ARG A 47 1.38 0.73 14.57
N THR A 48 1.05 -0.19 13.67
CA THR A 48 0.97 -1.62 13.96
C THR A 48 2.10 -2.38 13.27
N LYS A 49 2.98 -3.01 14.06
CA LYS A 49 4.08 -3.83 13.55
C LYS A 49 3.57 -4.94 12.65
N GLY A 50 4.16 -5.07 11.46
CA GLY A 50 3.84 -6.13 10.50
C GLY A 50 2.48 -5.97 9.78
N ARG A 51 1.83 -4.80 9.90
CA ARG A 51 0.61 -4.48 9.16
C ARG A 51 0.89 -4.42 7.66
N ILE A 52 -0.01 -4.97 6.88
CA ILE A 52 -0.04 -4.85 5.42
C ILE A 52 -1.26 -4.02 5.07
N TYR A 53 -1.09 -2.96 4.28
CA TYR A 53 -2.22 -2.18 3.78
C TYR A 53 -2.47 -2.51 2.32
N ALA A 54 -3.72 -2.87 1.99
CA ALA A 54 -4.20 -2.95 0.63
C ALA A 54 -5.00 -1.67 0.34
N THR A 55 -4.48 -0.81 -0.54
CA THR A 55 -5.12 0.44 -0.90
C THR A 55 -6.12 0.19 -2.02
N VAL A 56 -7.38 0.54 -1.79
CA VAL A 56 -8.48 0.38 -2.75
C VAL A 56 -8.78 1.73 -3.40
N ASN A 57 -8.94 1.75 -4.72
CA ASN A 57 -9.32 2.96 -5.45
C ASN A 57 -10.83 3.23 -5.34
N LYS A 58 -11.28 4.33 -5.97
CA LYS A 58 -12.70 4.72 -6.01
C LYS A 58 -13.55 3.71 -6.77
N GLN A 59 -12.97 3.04 -7.77
CA GLN A 59 -13.58 1.95 -8.54
C GLN A 59 -13.59 0.61 -7.80
N ASN A 60 -13.33 0.61 -6.49
CA ASN A 60 -13.37 -0.57 -5.64
C ASN A 60 -12.37 -1.70 -6.01
N LYS A 61 -11.30 -1.35 -6.74
CA LYS A 61 -10.21 -2.25 -7.12
C LYS A 61 -8.98 -2.02 -6.24
N ILE A 62 -8.25 -3.08 -5.93
CA ILE A 62 -6.96 -2.98 -5.23
C ILE A 62 -5.97 -2.28 -6.14
N LYS A 63 -5.49 -1.12 -5.72
CA LYS A 63 -4.52 -0.32 -6.45
C LYS A 63 -3.09 -0.67 -6.08
N SER A 64 -2.82 -0.83 -4.79
CA SER A 64 -1.48 -1.15 -4.29
C SER A 64 -1.50 -1.89 -2.96
N ILE A 65 -0.41 -2.58 -2.65
CA ILE A 65 -0.18 -3.28 -1.38
C ILE A 65 1.12 -2.79 -0.76
N SER A 66 1.06 -2.22 0.44
CA SER A 66 2.21 -1.62 1.13
C SER A 66 2.68 -2.43 2.33
N PHE A 67 4.00 -2.46 2.50
CA PHE A 67 4.71 -3.17 3.55
C PHE A 67 5.61 -2.21 4.33
N TYR A 68 5.78 -2.49 5.62
CA TYR A 68 6.48 -1.61 6.56
C TYR A 68 7.64 -2.34 7.21
N ASP A 69 8.68 -1.58 7.56
CA ASP A 69 9.85 -2.08 8.27
C ASP A 69 9.62 -2.13 9.80
N ARG A 70 10.68 -2.45 10.55
CA ARG A 70 10.66 -2.53 12.02
C ARG A 70 10.46 -1.16 12.69
N LYS A 71 10.73 -0.07 11.98
CA LYS A 71 10.48 1.32 12.40
C LYS A 71 9.09 1.79 11.95
N ASN A 72 8.26 0.87 11.45
CA ASN A 72 6.93 1.11 10.90
C ASN A 72 6.87 2.09 9.72
N LYS A 73 7.98 2.26 9.00
CA LYS A 73 8.04 3.07 7.78
C LYS A 73 7.84 2.19 6.57
N ARG A 74 7.18 2.70 5.53
CA ARG A 74 6.99 1.97 4.26
C ARG A 74 8.36 1.55 3.74
N LYS A 75 8.50 0.25 3.47
CA LYS A 75 9.73 -0.36 2.95
C LYS A 75 9.61 -0.71 1.47
N ARG A 76 8.42 -1.10 1.05
CA ARG A 76 8.11 -1.48 -0.33
C ARG A 76 6.61 -1.41 -0.58
N GLN A 77 6.24 -1.22 -1.84
CA GLN A 77 4.86 -1.19 -2.30
C GLN A 77 4.75 -2.02 -3.59
N ILE A 78 3.73 -2.87 -3.68
CA ILE A 78 3.35 -3.56 -4.91
C ILE A 78 2.25 -2.72 -5.56
N ASP A 79 2.50 -2.19 -6.75
CA ASP A 79 1.47 -1.53 -7.54
C ASP A 79 0.77 -2.58 -8.41
N VAL A 80 -0.54 -2.69 -8.21
CA VAL A 80 -1.39 -3.72 -8.82
C VAL A 80 -2.07 -3.19 -10.07
N THR A 81 -2.47 -1.92 -10.04
CA THR A 81 -3.11 -1.21 -11.15
C THR A 81 -2.54 0.20 -11.25
N GLY A 82 -2.46 0.76 -12.46
CA GLY A 82 -1.93 2.09 -12.71
C GLY A 82 -0.89 2.08 -13.83
N SER A 83 0.09 2.98 -13.72
CA SER A 83 1.14 3.11 -14.72
C SER A 83 2.13 1.94 -14.62
N PRO A 84 2.37 1.19 -15.71
CA PRO A 84 3.38 0.14 -15.73
C PRO A 84 4.79 0.75 -15.68
N HIS A 85 5.75 -0.01 -15.14
CA HIS A 85 7.16 0.37 -15.13
C HIS A 85 7.98 -0.50 -16.08
N THR A 86 8.95 0.11 -16.76
CA THR A 86 9.86 -0.62 -17.65
C THR A 86 10.92 -1.33 -16.82
N ILE A 87 10.87 -2.66 -16.79
CA ILE A 87 11.84 -3.52 -16.11
C ILE A 87 12.41 -4.47 -17.15
N LYS A 88 13.73 -4.41 -17.37
CA LYS A 88 14.44 -5.21 -18.41
C LYS A 88 13.81 -5.06 -19.82
N GLY A 89 13.48 -3.82 -20.20
CA GLY A 89 12.90 -3.51 -21.52
C GLY A 89 11.40 -3.84 -21.68
N LYS A 90 10.74 -4.39 -20.66
CA LYS A 90 9.30 -4.73 -20.72
C LYS A 90 8.51 -3.85 -19.77
N LYS A 91 7.35 -3.32 -20.22
CA LYS A 91 6.37 -2.66 -19.34
C LYS A 91 5.70 -3.72 -18.48
N ILE A 92 5.91 -3.67 -17.16
CA ILE A 92 5.40 -4.64 -16.20
C ILE A 92 4.40 -3.98 -15.27
N ILE A 93 3.26 -4.63 -15.10
CA ILE A 93 2.31 -4.45 -14.00
C ILE A 93 1.70 -5.82 -13.68
N PRO A 94 1.56 -6.24 -12.42
CA PRO A 94 1.99 -5.55 -11.20
C PRO A 94 3.52 -5.49 -11.05
N HIS A 95 4.04 -4.47 -10.35
CA HIS A 95 5.47 -4.30 -10.05
C HIS A 95 5.70 -3.84 -8.60
N VAL A 96 6.95 -3.93 -8.13
CA VAL A 96 7.33 -3.56 -6.75
C VAL A 96 8.24 -2.35 -6.74
N HIS A 97 7.81 -1.29 -6.07
CA HIS A 97 8.65 -0.17 -5.65
C HIS A 97 9.38 -0.52 -4.35
N LYS A 98 10.70 -0.29 -4.31
CA LYS A 98 11.50 -0.44 -3.08
C LYS A 98 11.89 0.93 -2.52
N GLY A 99 11.82 1.04 -1.20
CA GLY A 99 12.20 2.25 -0.48
C GLY A 99 11.04 2.89 0.27
N TYR A 100 11.38 3.93 1.01
CA TYR A 100 10.41 4.79 1.67
C TYR A 100 9.78 5.75 0.65
N ASN A 101 10.63 6.34 -0.19
CA ASN A 101 10.23 7.17 -1.31
C ASN A 101 10.12 6.36 -2.61
N HIS A 102 9.43 6.92 -3.60
CA HIS A 102 9.33 6.32 -4.94
C HIS A 102 10.72 6.31 -5.60
N ASN A 103 11.05 5.20 -6.29
CA ASN A 103 12.30 4.98 -7.02
C ASN A 103 13.61 5.07 -6.21
N GLU A 104 13.55 5.03 -4.87
CA GLU A 104 14.76 5.15 -4.03
C GLU A 104 15.73 3.96 -4.20
N LYS A 105 15.18 2.74 -4.34
CA LYS A 105 15.95 1.51 -4.52
C LYS A 105 15.54 0.73 -5.78
N GLY A 106 14.94 1.46 -6.73
CA GLY A 106 14.45 0.96 -8.00
C GLY A 106 13.20 0.08 -7.93
N ASP A 107 12.82 -0.40 -9.11
CA ASP A 107 11.64 -1.21 -9.34
C ASP A 107 12.00 -2.63 -9.71
N ARG A 108 11.16 -3.59 -9.32
CA ARG A 108 11.36 -5.00 -9.71
C ARG A 108 10.06 -5.73 -9.93
N ASN A 109 10.17 -6.84 -10.65
CA ASN A 109 9.07 -7.81 -10.76
C ASN A 109 8.80 -8.46 -9.38
N LEU A 110 7.59 -8.98 -9.20
CA LEU A 110 7.17 -9.70 -7.99
C LEU A 110 7.97 -11.00 -7.85
N THR A 111 8.28 -11.34 -6.60
CA THR A 111 8.72 -12.68 -6.20
C THR A 111 7.54 -13.65 -6.18
N ILE A 112 7.82 -14.95 -6.14
CA ILE A 112 6.78 -16.00 -6.00
C ILE A 112 5.93 -15.77 -4.74
N ARG A 113 6.57 -15.39 -3.62
CA ARG A 113 5.87 -15.11 -2.35
C ARG A 113 4.94 -13.90 -2.47
N GLU A 114 5.35 -12.85 -3.17
CA GLU A 114 4.52 -11.67 -3.39
C GLU A 114 3.37 -11.94 -4.34
N ARG A 115 3.56 -12.75 -5.38
CA ARG A 115 2.46 -13.20 -6.25
C ARG A 115 1.41 -13.98 -5.45
N LYS A 116 1.84 -14.92 -4.61
CA LYS A 116 0.94 -15.68 -3.72
C LYS A 116 0.18 -14.76 -2.75
N LEU A 117 0.87 -13.76 -2.19
CA LEU A 117 0.23 -12.78 -1.31
C LEU A 117 -0.76 -11.89 -2.07
N LEU A 118 -0.42 -11.41 -3.25
CA LEU A 118 -1.32 -10.62 -4.09
C LEU A 118 -2.60 -11.39 -4.40
N ALA A 119 -2.47 -12.64 -4.85
CA ALA A 119 -3.61 -13.51 -5.11
C ALA A 119 -4.48 -13.72 -3.84
N ARG A 120 -3.85 -13.90 -2.67
CA ARG A 120 -4.56 -13.98 -1.39
C ARG A 120 -5.32 -12.69 -1.06
N VAL A 121 -4.69 -11.54 -1.23
CA VAL A 121 -5.31 -10.23 -0.94
C VAL A 121 -6.50 -9.98 -1.87
N GLN A 122 -6.37 -10.29 -3.16
CA GLN A 122 -7.48 -10.22 -4.13
C GLN A 122 -8.63 -11.14 -3.73
N ARG A 123 -8.33 -12.41 -3.42
CA ARG A 123 -9.36 -13.37 -2.97
C ARG A 123 -10.09 -12.91 -1.72
N ILE A 124 -9.38 -12.37 -0.72
CA ILE A 124 -10.01 -11.84 0.50
C ILE A 124 -10.93 -10.68 0.14
N TRP A 125 -10.46 -9.77 -0.73
CA TRP A 125 -11.24 -8.61 -1.13
C TRP A 125 -12.51 -8.98 -1.89
N ASP A 126 -12.41 -9.90 -2.83
CA ASP A 126 -13.54 -10.31 -3.68
C ASP A 126 -14.61 -11.08 -2.87
N ASN A 127 -14.20 -11.81 -1.83
CA ASN A 127 -15.10 -12.56 -0.95
C ASN A 127 -15.52 -11.81 0.33
N ARG A 128 -15.18 -10.53 0.49
CA ARG A 128 -15.41 -9.79 1.76
C ARG A 128 -16.88 -9.65 2.18
N ASN A 129 -17.82 -9.85 1.26
CA ASN A 129 -19.26 -9.72 1.45
C ASN A 129 -19.99 -11.09 1.43
N ARG A 130 -19.24 -12.20 1.37
CA ARG A 130 -19.80 -13.56 1.46
C ARG A 130 -19.68 -14.04 2.90
#